data_AF-A0A0C1M5S3-F1
#
_entry.id   AF-A0A0C1M5S3-F1
#
_cell.length_a   1.000
_cell.length_b   1.000
_cell.length_c   1.000
_cell.angle_alpha   90.00
_cell.angle_beta   90.00
_cell.angle_gamma   90.00
#
_symmetry.space_group_name_H-M   'P 1'
#
loop_
_entity.id
_entity.type
_entity.pdbx_description
1 polymer ?
#
loop_
_entity_poly.entity_id
_entity_poly.type
_entity_poly.pdbx_seq_one_letter_code
_entity_poly.pdbx_strand_id
1 'polypeptide(L)'
;MYEYLYGMITNVSPKYIVLDVNGVGYLIYVANPYHYDTDQQVRVYIHQSVSDNGVALYGFITLEDKQLFEQLLNVSGIGSKSALAIMAGNDSNGLVRAINVGNIKYLTKFPGIGKKTAQQIVLDLKDKITSNDVFTGNVSVDDVEDTGNKQLDDALSALQALGFKQREVDKIKAKLQEVEEDYTTDQYISAGLKLLTK
;
A
#
# COMPACT_ATOMS: atom_id res chain seq x y z
N MET A 1 -9.45 -4.25 -9.27
CA MET A 1 -9.37 -5.40 -10.22
C MET A 1 -7.93 -5.66 -10.60
N TYR A 2 -7.19 -4.66 -11.09
CA TYR A 2 -5.77 -4.81 -11.41
C TYR A 2 -4.90 -4.59 -10.18
N GLU A 3 -4.00 -5.53 -9.90
CA GLU A 3 -3.00 -5.40 -8.82
C GLU A 3 -1.71 -4.78 -9.35
N TYR A 4 -1.26 -5.28 -10.49
CA TYR A 4 -0.12 -4.75 -11.24
C TYR A 4 -0.31 -5.01 -12.74
N LEU A 5 0.47 -4.31 -13.55
CA LEU A 5 0.66 -4.60 -14.96
C LEU A 5 2.16 -4.78 -15.23
N TYR A 6 2.51 -5.65 -16.17
CA TYR A 6 3.89 -5.90 -16.57
C TYR A 6 4.01 -5.77 -18.09
N GLY A 7 4.93 -4.93 -18.55
CA GLY A 7 4.99 -4.55 -19.95
C GLY A 7 6.13 -3.59 -20.26
N MET A 8 6.12 -3.02 -21.46
CA MET A 8 7.14 -2.09 -21.94
C MET A 8 6.62 -0.65 -21.91
N ILE A 9 7.41 0.30 -21.42
CA ILE A 9 7.07 1.72 -21.46
C ILE A 9 7.22 2.22 -22.90
N THR A 10 6.14 2.66 -23.53
CA THR A 10 6.17 3.19 -24.91
C THR A 10 6.12 4.71 -24.95
N ASN A 11 5.67 5.37 -23.87
CA ASN A 11 5.62 6.81 -23.78
C ASN A 11 5.74 7.30 -22.34
N VAL A 12 6.49 8.38 -22.15
CA VAL A 12 6.57 9.13 -20.89
C VAL A 12 6.08 10.55 -21.15
N SER A 13 5.02 10.95 -20.48
CA SER A 13 4.42 12.28 -20.54
C SER A 13 4.47 12.95 -19.17
N PRO A 14 4.35 14.29 -19.06
CA PRO A 14 4.47 15.00 -17.77
C PRO A 14 3.46 14.61 -16.68
N LYS A 15 2.41 13.84 -17.01
CA LYS A 15 1.36 13.42 -16.06
C LYS A 15 1.12 11.91 -16.02
N TYR A 16 1.59 11.17 -17.00
CA TYR A 16 1.27 9.76 -17.18
C TYR A 16 2.36 9.05 -17.99
N ILE A 17 2.35 7.73 -17.91
CA ILE A 17 3.11 6.83 -18.77
C ILE A 17 2.15 5.99 -19.61
N VAL A 18 2.64 5.45 -20.73
CA VAL A 18 1.95 4.41 -21.49
C VAL A 18 2.74 3.12 -21.34
N LEU A 19 2.10 2.08 -20.79
CA LEU A 19 2.66 0.74 -20.66
C LEU A 19 1.98 -0.18 -21.68
N ASP A 20 2.75 -0.70 -22.63
CA ASP A 20 2.30 -1.74 -23.55
C ASP A 20 2.36 -3.10 -22.86
N VAL A 21 1.20 -3.74 -22.75
CA VAL A 21 1.07 -5.11 -22.27
C VAL A 21 0.52 -5.96 -23.42
N ASN A 22 1.40 -6.69 -24.09
CA ASN A 22 1.06 -7.58 -25.21
C ASN A 22 0.26 -6.89 -26.34
N GLY A 23 0.66 -5.68 -26.73
CA GLY A 23 0.04 -4.90 -27.81
C GLY A 23 -1.12 -4.01 -27.37
N VAL A 24 -1.41 -3.92 -26.07
CA VAL A 24 -2.42 -3.01 -25.50
C VAL A 24 -1.73 -1.92 -24.68
N GLY A 25 -1.85 -0.67 -25.12
CA GLY A 25 -1.28 0.49 -24.43
C GLY A 25 -2.18 1.00 -23.30
N TYR A 26 -1.74 0.82 -22.06
CA TYR A 26 -2.41 1.32 -20.86
C TYR A 26 -1.89 2.71 -20.50
N LEU A 27 -2.78 3.71 -20.47
CA LEU A 27 -2.47 5.02 -19.90
C LEU A 27 -2.54 4.94 -18.37
N ILE A 28 -1.42 5.21 -17.70
CA ILE A 28 -1.29 5.11 -16.24
C ILE A 28 -0.79 6.44 -15.70
N TYR A 29 -1.58 7.08 -14.82
CA TYR A 29 -1.17 8.28 -14.09
C TYR A 29 -0.18 7.90 -13.00
N VAL A 30 0.95 8.59 -12.92
CA VAL A 30 1.99 8.32 -11.92
C VAL A 30 2.42 9.62 -11.27
N ALA A 31 2.89 9.55 -10.03
CA ALA A 31 3.27 10.75 -9.27
C ALA A 31 4.50 11.44 -9.87
N ASN A 32 5.46 10.65 -10.37
CA ASN A 32 6.63 11.13 -11.09
C ASN A 32 6.90 10.27 -12.34
N PRO A 33 6.48 10.71 -13.54
CA PRO A 33 6.66 9.95 -14.78
C PRO A 33 8.12 9.76 -15.20
N TYR A 34 9.01 10.66 -14.79
CA TYR A 34 10.43 10.65 -15.18
C TYR A 34 11.26 9.63 -14.40
N HIS A 35 10.65 8.82 -13.54
CA HIS A 35 11.25 7.60 -12.98
C HIS A 35 11.22 6.42 -13.97
N TYR A 36 10.46 6.54 -15.05
CA TYR A 36 10.35 5.52 -16.08
C TYR A 36 11.11 6.00 -17.33
N ASP A 37 11.83 5.08 -17.95
CA ASP A 37 12.45 5.30 -19.26
C ASP A 37 11.62 4.62 -20.36
N THR A 38 11.58 5.23 -21.55
CA THR A 38 11.00 4.58 -22.73
C THR A 38 11.78 3.33 -23.11
N ASP A 39 11.09 2.35 -23.71
CA ASP A 39 11.63 1.04 -24.10
C ASP A 39 12.14 0.18 -22.92
N GLN A 40 11.78 0.57 -21.69
CA GLN A 40 12.07 -0.20 -20.48
C GLN A 40 10.93 -1.18 -20.18
N GLN A 41 11.28 -2.43 -19.89
CA GLN A 41 10.32 -3.42 -19.41
C GLN A 41 10.21 -3.37 -17.89
N VAL A 42 9.01 -3.11 -17.38
CA VAL A 42 8.77 -2.83 -15.95
C VAL A 42 7.48 -3.45 -15.44
N ARG A 43 7.43 -3.69 -14.13
CA ARG A 43 6.19 -3.95 -13.38
C ARG A 43 5.73 -2.64 -12.75
N VAL A 44 4.46 -2.30 -12.92
CA VAL A 44 3.83 -1.14 -12.29
C VAL A 44 2.67 -1.62 -11.44
N TYR A 45 2.67 -1.30 -10.15
CA TYR A 45 1.53 -1.58 -9.27
C TYR A 45 0.40 -0.62 -9.57
N ILE A 46 -0.83 -1.12 -9.65
CA ILE A 46 -1.98 -0.37 -10.15
C ILE A 46 -3.02 -0.21 -9.06
N HIS A 47 -3.49 1.02 -8.89
CA HIS A 47 -4.79 1.31 -8.31
C HIS A 47 -5.76 1.74 -9.42
N GLN A 48 -6.87 1.02 -9.55
CA GLN A 48 -7.92 1.34 -10.51
C GLN A 48 -9.02 2.16 -9.82
N SER A 49 -9.17 3.41 -10.24
CA SER A 49 -10.23 4.29 -9.76
C SER A 49 -11.40 4.25 -10.75
N VAL A 50 -12.59 3.90 -10.25
CA VAL A 50 -13.83 3.85 -11.04
C VAL A 50 -14.78 4.94 -10.55
N SER A 51 -15.28 5.74 -11.47
CA SER A 51 -16.21 6.83 -11.20
C SER A 51 -17.22 6.98 -12.34
N ASP A 52 -18.25 7.79 -12.16
CA ASP A 52 -19.22 8.10 -13.22
C ASP A 52 -18.57 8.76 -14.46
N ASN A 53 -17.41 9.41 -14.26
CA ASN A 53 -16.64 10.05 -15.32
C ASN A 53 -15.68 9.08 -16.04
N GLY A 54 -15.70 7.80 -15.68
CA GLY A 54 -14.90 6.75 -16.29
C GLY A 54 -13.89 6.08 -15.34
N VAL A 55 -12.99 5.32 -15.96
CA VAL A 55 -11.96 4.52 -15.29
C VAL A 55 -10.60 5.18 -15.46
N ALA A 56 -9.86 5.31 -14.37
CA ALA A 56 -8.48 5.81 -14.36
C ALA A 56 -7.55 4.80 -13.67
N LEU A 57 -6.33 4.67 -14.19
CA LEU A 57 -5.28 3.84 -13.59
C LEU A 57 -4.22 4.75 -12.96
N TYR A 58 -3.87 4.45 -11.71
CA TYR A 58 -2.81 5.11 -10.96
C TYR A 58 -1.68 4.10 -10.70
N GLY A 59 -0.45 4.47 -11.04
CA GLY A 59 0.70 3.58 -11.03
C GLY A 59 1.72 3.92 -9.95
N PHE A 60 2.34 2.88 -9.38
CA PHE A 60 3.35 2.97 -8.32
C PHE A 60 4.51 2.02 -8.61
N ILE A 61 5.72 2.42 -8.23
CA ILE A 61 6.94 1.62 -8.40
C ILE A 61 6.92 0.45 -7.41
N THR A 62 6.53 0.74 -6.17
CA THR A 62 6.50 -0.23 -5.08
C THR A 62 5.05 -0.48 -4.62
N LEU A 63 4.83 -1.62 -3.97
CA LEU A 63 3.53 -1.96 -3.41
C LEU A 63 3.19 -1.04 -2.24
N GLU A 64 4.20 -0.62 -1.49
CA GLU A 64 4.08 0.23 -0.32
C GLU A 64 3.61 1.64 -0.70
N ASP A 65 4.10 2.16 -1.83
CA ASP A 65 3.62 3.43 -2.37
C ASP A 65 2.14 3.33 -2.77
N LYS A 66 1.72 2.21 -3.36
CA LYS A 66 0.30 1.95 -3.67
C LYS A 66 -0.54 1.90 -2.39
N GLN A 67 -0.09 1.17 -1.38
CA GLN A 67 -0.81 1.04 -0.10
C GLN A 67 -0.94 2.39 0.61
N LEU A 68 0.13 3.19 0.64
CA LEU A 68 0.10 4.55 1.19
C LEU A 68 -0.89 5.43 0.45
N PHE A 69 -0.92 5.34 -0.89
CA PHE A 69 -1.92 6.03 -1.69
C PHE A 69 -3.35 5.60 -1.35
N GLU A 70 -3.61 4.29 -1.21
CA GLU A 70 -4.93 3.77 -0.85
C GLU A 70 -5.36 4.20 0.56
N GLN A 71 -4.43 4.27 1.51
CA GLN A 71 -4.67 4.83 2.83
C GLN A 71 -5.05 6.31 2.75
N LEU A 72 -4.38 7.10 1.91
CA LEU A 72 -4.74 8.50 1.68
C LEU A 72 -6.16 8.66 1.14
N LEU A 73 -6.65 7.73 0.30
CA LEU A 73 -8.03 7.76 -0.21
C LEU A 73 -9.09 7.56 0.89
N ASN A 74 -8.73 6.93 2.01
CA ASN A 74 -9.65 6.74 3.14
C ASN A 74 -9.85 8.02 3.96
N VAL A 75 -9.06 9.07 3.71
CA VAL A 75 -9.16 10.35 4.41
C VAL A 75 -10.25 11.21 3.75
N SER A 76 -11.22 11.66 4.55
CA SER A 76 -12.31 12.50 4.05
C SER A 76 -11.79 13.77 3.38
N GLY A 77 -12.16 13.97 2.11
CA GLY A 77 -11.76 15.12 1.30
C GLY A 77 -10.50 14.91 0.48
N ILE A 78 -9.93 13.71 0.46
CA ILE A 78 -8.83 13.32 -0.42
C ILE A 78 -9.37 12.39 -1.51
N GLY A 79 -9.25 12.82 -2.76
CA GLY A 79 -9.53 11.97 -3.93
C GLY A 79 -8.25 11.56 -4.65
N SER A 80 -8.37 10.66 -5.63
CA SER A 80 -7.24 10.04 -6.36
C SER A 80 -6.24 11.04 -6.95
N LYS A 81 -6.70 12.18 -7.47
CA LYS A 81 -5.81 13.25 -7.98
C LYS A 81 -5.01 13.93 -6.88
N SER A 82 -5.65 14.24 -5.74
CA SER A 82 -4.99 14.87 -4.60
C SER A 82 -4.03 13.90 -3.91
N ALA A 83 -4.44 12.64 -3.75
CA ALA A 83 -3.58 11.59 -3.22
C ALA A 83 -2.31 11.41 -4.08
N LEU A 84 -2.46 11.36 -5.41
CA LEU A 84 -1.30 11.25 -6.31
C LEU A 84 -0.37 12.46 -6.20
N ALA A 85 -0.92 13.67 -6.03
CA ALA A 85 -0.13 14.88 -5.85
C ALA A 85 0.64 14.91 -4.52
N ILE A 86 0.09 14.32 -3.46
CA ILE A 86 0.81 14.13 -2.19
C ILE A 86 2.01 13.18 -2.39
N MET A 87 1.81 12.09 -3.15
CA MET A 87 2.85 11.11 -3.47
C MET A 87 3.95 11.63 -4.40
N ALA A 88 3.79 12.80 -5.03
CA ALA A 88 4.76 13.35 -5.99
C ALA A 88 6.04 13.89 -5.33
N GLY A 89 6.04 14.12 -4.02
CA GLY A 89 7.29 14.29 -3.29
C GLY A 89 7.96 12.92 -3.17
N ASN A 90 9.17 12.74 -3.73
CA ASN A 90 9.98 11.50 -3.68
C ASN A 90 10.41 11.08 -2.25
N ASP A 91 9.53 11.20 -1.27
CA ASP A 91 9.79 10.99 0.15
C ASP A 91 8.54 10.42 0.84
N SER A 92 8.07 9.27 0.36
CA SER A 92 7.00 8.49 1.01
C SER A 92 7.33 8.28 2.50
N ASN A 93 8.60 8.03 2.82
CA ASN A 93 9.09 7.89 4.20
C ASN A 93 8.91 9.16 5.03
N GLY A 94 9.26 10.33 4.47
CA GLY A 94 9.06 11.62 5.10
C GLY A 94 7.58 11.96 5.27
N LEU A 95 6.72 11.55 4.34
CA LEU A 95 5.27 11.67 4.48
C LEU A 95 4.77 10.83 5.66
N VAL A 96 5.12 9.54 5.73
CA VAL A 96 4.74 8.66 6.85
C VAL A 96 5.23 9.23 8.18
N ARG A 97 6.49 9.66 8.23
CA ARG A 97 7.06 10.31 9.42
C ARG A 97 6.30 11.57 9.81
N ALA A 98 5.98 12.43 8.83
CA ALA A 98 5.24 13.66 9.06
C ALA A 98 3.83 13.39 9.61
N ILE A 99 3.17 12.33 9.14
CA ILE A 99 1.86 11.89 9.66
C ILE A 99 2.00 11.44 11.12
N ASN A 100 2.97 10.55 11.41
CA ASN A 100 3.15 9.97 12.75
C ASN A 100 3.50 11.01 13.81
N VAL A 101 4.35 12.00 13.49
CA VAL A 101 4.69 13.10 14.42
C VAL A 101 3.71 14.27 14.36
N GLY A 102 2.65 14.18 13.54
CA GLY A 102 1.63 15.22 13.40
C GLY A 102 2.14 16.55 12.81
N ASN A 103 3.12 16.50 11.90
CA ASN A 103 3.70 17.69 11.28
C ASN A 103 2.79 18.30 10.21
N ILE A 104 1.75 19.02 10.66
CA ILE A 104 0.78 19.71 9.80
C ILE A 104 1.48 20.68 8.83
N LYS A 105 2.54 21.37 9.26
CA LYS A 105 3.26 22.33 8.42
C LYS A 105 3.89 21.67 7.20
N TYR A 106 4.41 20.45 7.34
CA TYR A 106 4.92 19.66 6.23
C TYR A 106 3.79 19.30 5.26
N LEU A 107 2.67 18.76 5.78
CA LEU A 107 1.53 18.33 4.97
C LEU A 107 0.88 19.49 4.19
N THR A 108 0.84 20.70 4.75
CA THR A 108 0.27 21.87 4.07
C THR A 108 1.14 22.40 2.91
N LYS A 109 2.34 21.85 2.68
CA LYS A 109 3.16 22.21 1.52
C LYS A 109 2.67 21.54 0.24
N PHE A 110 1.94 20.43 0.35
CA PHE A 110 1.42 19.74 -0.81
C PHE A 110 0.28 20.54 -1.46
N PRO A 111 0.28 20.71 -2.79
CA PRO A 111 -0.74 21.49 -3.48
C PRO A 111 -2.13 20.88 -3.26
N GLY A 112 -3.09 21.74 -2.89
CA GLY A 112 -4.46 21.32 -2.59
C GLY A 112 -4.69 20.85 -1.15
N ILE A 113 -3.66 20.81 -0.30
CA ILE A 113 -3.79 20.41 1.11
C ILE A 113 -3.80 21.62 2.03
N GLY A 114 -5.00 22.00 2.47
CA GLY A 114 -5.21 23.03 3.49
C GLY A 114 -5.00 22.51 4.91
N LYS A 115 -4.98 23.43 5.89
CA LYS A 115 -4.80 23.11 7.32
C LYS A 115 -5.81 22.07 7.84
N LYS A 116 -7.09 22.19 7.43
CA LYS A 116 -8.16 21.27 7.84
C LYS A 116 -7.91 19.86 7.30
N THR A 117 -7.59 19.73 6.01
CA THR A 117 -7.27 18.44 5.38
C THR A 117 -6.01 17.83 6.00
N ALA A 118 -4.96 18.62 6.23
CA ALA A 118 -3.75 18.15 6.91
C ALA A 118 -4.01 17.63 8.32
N GLN A 119 -4.88 18.27 9.09
CA GLN A 119 -5.32 17.77 10.40
C GLN A 119 -6.09 16.46 10.27
N GLN A 120 -6.96 16.34 9.26
CA GLN A 120 -7.73 15.12 9.00
C GLN A 120 -6.82 13.95 8.62
N ILE A 121 -5.80 14.19 7.76
CA ILE A 121 -4.77 13.19 7.42
C ILE A 121 -4.11 12.64 8.69
N VAL A 122 -3.64 13.53 9.56
CA VAL A 122 -3.00 13.12 10.81
C VAL A 122 -4.00 12.35 11.68
N LEU A 123 -5.22 12.83 11.85
CA LEU A 123 -6.21 12.16 12.69
C LEU A 123 -6.55 10.74 12.19
N ASP A 124 -6.75 10.58 10.88
CA ASP A 124 -7.24 9.35 10.30
C ASP A 124 -6.15 8.28 10.12
N LEU A 125 -4.91 8.71 9.88
CA LEU A 125 -3.81 7.84 9.49
C LEU A 125 -2.74 7.66 10.57
N LYS A 126 -2.65 8.57 11.55
CA LYS A 126 -1.72 8.40 12.67
C LYS A 126 -2.00 7.07 13.36
N ASP A 127 -0.93 6.35 13.67
CA ASP A 127 -0.94 5.01 14.28
C ASP A 127 -1.52 3.88 13.40
N LYS A 128 -2.11 4.18 12.24
CA LYS A 128 -2.53 3.18 11.24
C LYS A 128 -1.49 2.91 10.15
N ILE A 129 -0.53 3.82 10.01
CA ILE A 129 0.60 3.67 9.08
C ILE A 129 1.82 3.28 9.90
N THR A 130 1.97 1.98 10.09
CA THR A 130 3.16 1.39 10.71
C THR A 130 4.31 1.45 9.72
N SER A 131 5.48 1.92 10.16
CA SER A 131 6.69 1.91 9.32
C SER A 131 7.03 0.50 8.83
N ASN A 132 6.61 -0.55 9.55
CA ASN A 132 6.88 -1.94 9.17
C ASN A 132 6.04 -2.43 7.98
N ASP A 133 4.81 -1.93 7.78
CA ASP A 133 3.99 -2.29 6.60
C ASP A 133 4.56 -1.67 5.30
N VAL A 134 5.28 -0.56 5.43
CA VAL A 134 5.94 0.18 4.34
C VAL A 134 7.38 -0.33 4.11
N PHE A 135 7.86 -1.31 4.89
CA PHE A 135 9.25 -1.77 4.87
C PHE A 135 9.48 -3.13 4.19
N THR A 136 8.46 -3.74 3.58
CA THR A 136 8.64 -5.04 2.88
C THR A 136 9.12 -4.92 1.42
N GLY A 137 9.40 -3.70 0.94
CA GLY A 137 9.71 -3.41 -0.47
C GLY A 137 11.15 -3.63 -0.91
N ASN A 138 12.04 -4.14 -0.04
CA ASN A 138 13.39 -4.54 -0.43
C ASN A 138 13.52 -6.07 -0.39
N VAL A 139 13.26 -6.73 -1.52
CA VAL A 139 13.84 -8.04 -1.77
C VAL A 139 15.27 -7.82 -2.26
N SER A 140 16.15 -7.45 -1.32
CA SER A 140 17.51 -7.94 -1.32
C SER A 140 17.44 -9.29 -0.61
N VAL A 141 17.67 -10.36 -1.37
CA VAL A 141 17.90 -11.68 -0.81
C VAL A 141 19.24 -11.60 -0.08
N ASP A 142 19.23 -11.31 1.21
CA ASP A 142 20.29 -11.66 2.15
C ASP A 142 19.79 -11.46 3.58
N ASP A 143 19.65 -12.59 4.26
CA ASP A 143 19.66 -12.84 5.71
C ASP A 143 19.50 -11.62 6.62
N VAL A 144 18.26 -11.39 7.06
CA VAL A 144 18.01 -10.86 8.41
C VAL A 144 17.05 -11.84 9.07
N GLU A 145 17.57 -12.54 10.09
CA GLU A 145 16.79 -13.34 11.02
C GLU A 145 15.73 -12.45 11.68
N ASP A 146 14.53 -12.44 11.11
CA ASP A 146 13.33 -11.96 11.78
C ASP A 146 12.89 -13.06 12.73
N THR A 147 13.06 -12.83 14.03
CA THR A 147 12.73 -13.77 15.12
C THR A 147 11.23 -14.00 15.29
N GLY A 148 10.42 -13.63 14.30
CA GLY A 148 8.97 -13.83 14.23
C GLY A 148 8.60 -14.90 13.19
N ASN A 149 7.65 -15.76 13.54
CA ASN A 149 7.10 -16.74 12.61
C ASN A 149 6.27 -16.00 11.53
N LYS A 150 6.89 -15.70 10.38
CA LYS A 150 6.27 -14.97 9.26
C LYS A 150 4.97 -15.63 8.78
N GLN A 151 4.92 -16.96 8.79
CA GLN A 151 3.75 -17.74 8.41
C GLN A 151 2.56 -17.48 9.35
N LEU A 152 2.83 -17.25 10.64
CA LEU A 152 1.82 -16.86 11.61
C LEU A 152 1.30 -15.44 11.32
N ASP A 153 2.17 -14.46 11.09
CA ASP A 153 1.73 -13.07 10.87
C ASP A 153 0.93 -12.93 9.55
N ASP A 154 1.31 -13.64 8.49
CA ASP A 154 0.53 -13.74 7.25
C ASP A 154 -0.86 -14.36 7.52
N ALA A 155 -0.93 -15.40 8.35
CA ALA A 155 -2.19 -16.06 8.71
C ALA A 155 -3.12 -15.16 9.54
N LEU A 156 -2.58 -14.39 10.48
CA LEU A 156 -3.36 -13.42 11.27
C LEU A 156 -3.94 -12.32 10.37
N SER A 157 -3.13 -11.82 9.42
CA SER A 157 -3.56 -10.83 8.43
C SER A 157 -4.67 -11.39 7.52
N ALA A 158 -4.54 -12.65 7.09
CA ALA A 158 -5.57 -13.35 6.33
C ALA A 158 -6.89 -13.50 7.11
N LEU A 159 -6.83 -13.84 8.40
CA LEU A 159 -8.02 -13.94 9.25
C LEU A 159 -8.73 -12.58 9.38
N GLN A 160 -8.01 -11.47 9.48
CA GLN A 160 -8.61 -10.13 9.47
C GLN A 160 -9.27 -9.82 8.12
N ALA A 161 -8.61 -10.17 7.01
CA ALA A 161 -9.15 -10.01 5.68
C ALA A 161 -10.43 -10.85 5.45
N LEU A 162 -10.58 -11.98 6.16
CA LEU A 162 -11.81 -12.78 6.19
C LEU A 162 -12.94 -12.16 7.03
N GLY A 163 -12.69 -11.04 7.72
CA GLY A 163 -13.68 -10.24 8.43
C GLY A 163 -13.69 -10.39 9.95
N PHE A 164 -12.74 -11.11 10.54
CA PHE A 164 -12.59 -11.20 12.00
C PHE A 164 -12.01 -9.90 12.57
N LYS A 165 -12.51 -9.46 13.73
CA LYS A 165 -12.05 -8.21 14.35
C LYS A 165 -10.63 -8.39 14.92
N GLN A 166 -9.82 -7.34 14.88
CA GLN A 166 -8.47 -7.32 15.47
C GLN A 166 -8.44 -7.93 16.89
N ARG A 167 -9.38 -7.53 17.76
CA ARG A 167 -9.46 -8.04 19.15
C ARG A 167 -9.71 -9.55 19.26
N GLU A 168 -10.33 -10.15 18.25
CA GLU A 168 -10.58 -11.59 18.21
C GLU A 168 -9.32 -12.32 17.74
N VAL A 169 -8.65 -11.76 16.73
CA VAL A 169 -7.38 -12.26 16.20
C VAL A 169 -6.25 -12.18 17.25
N ASP A 170 -6.17 -11.08 18.00
CA ASP A 170 -5.16 -10.92 19.07
C ASP A 170 -5.34 -11.94 20.20
N LYS A 171 -6.58 -12.34 20.51
CA LYS A 171 -6.87 -13.34 21.55
C LYS A 171 -6.38 -14.74 21.19
N ILE A 172 -6.37 -15.08 19.91
CA ILE A 172 -5.91 -16.39 19.44
C ILE A 172 -4.42 -16.40 19.11
N LYS A 173 -3.79 -15.23 18.91
CA LYS A 173 -2.36 -15.11 18.57
C LYS A 173 -1.47 -15.90 19.54
N ALA A 174 -1.64 -15.72 20.84
CA ALA A 174 -0.86 -16.43 21.85
C ALA A 174 -1.03 -17.96 21.76
N LYS A 175 -2.26 -18.44 21.48
CA LYS A 175 -2.54 -19.87 21.31
C LYS A 175 -1.96 -20.44 20.02
N LEU A 176 -1.86 -19.63 18.97
CA LEU A 176 -1.25 -20.02 17.71
C LEU A 176 0.28 -20.01 17.78
N GLN A 177 0.88 -19.15 18.61
CA GLN A 177 2.32 -19.17 18.89
C GLN A 177 2.78 -20.42 19.66
N GLU A 178 1.89 -21.06 20.42
CA GLU A 178 2.18 -22.32 21.13
C GLU A 178 2.12 -23.55 20.20
N VAL A 179 1.67 -23.39 18.96
CA VAL A 179 1.65 -24.46 17.96
C VAL A 179 3.03 -24.57 17.31
N GLU A 180 3.51 -25.81 17.08
CA GLU A 180 4.85 -26.15 16.56
C GLU A 180 5.39 -25.19 15.50
N GLU A 181 6.70 -24.92 15.55
CA GLU A 181 7.42 -23.90 14.76
C GLU A 181 7.37 -24.10 13.23
N ASP A 182 6.84 -25.22 12.73
CA ASP A 182 6.81 -25.60 11.31
C ASP A 182 5.44 -25.49 10.62
N TYR A 183 4.44 -24.86 11.25
CA TYR A 183 3.15 -24.68 10.60
C TYR A 183 3.23 -23.77 9.37
N THR A 184 2.61 -24.20 8.28
CA THR A 184 2.41 -23.34 7.10
C THR A 184 1.32 -22.30 7.37
N THR A 185 1.33 -21.20 6.60
CA THR A 185 0.30 -20.15 6.69
C THR A 185 -1.13 -20.71 6.64
N ASP A 186 -1.39 -21.66 5.74
CA ASP A 186 -2.71 -22.31 5.61
C ASP A 186 -3.11 -23.13 6.85
N GLN A 187 -2.13 -23.78 7.50
CA GLN A 187 -2.36 -24.53 8.72
C GLN A 187 -2.66 -23.59 9.90
N TYR A 188 -1.98 -22.45 9.98
CA TYR A 188 -2.29 -21.40 10.96
C TYR A 188 -3.68 -20.79 10.73
N ILE A 189 -4.07 -20.50 9.48
CA ILE A 189 -5.42 -20.01 9.15
C ILE A 189 -6.47 -21.04 9.61
N SER A 190 -6.27 -22.31 9.26
CA SER A 190 -7.19 -23.39 9.63
C SER A 190 -7.33 -23.56 11.15
N ALA A 191 -6.22 -23.46 11.88
CA ALA A 191 -6.22 -23.51 13.34
C ALA A 191 -6.90 -22.27 13.95
N GLY A 192 -6.61 -21.08 13.43
CA GLY A 192 -7.22 -19.83 13.88
C GLY A 192 -8.73 -19.79 13.67
N LEU A 193 -9.22 -20.24 12.51
CA LEU A 193 -10.66 -20.37 12.24
C LEU A 193 -11.34 -21.28 13.26
N LYS A 194 -10.76 -22.45 13.58
CA LYS A 194 -11.31 -23.37 14.60
C LYS A 194 -11.40 -22.74 15.99
N LEU A 195 -10.48 -21.84 16.33
CA LEU A 195 -10.48 -21.12 17.61
C LEU A 195 -11.49 -19.97 17.65
N LEU A 196 -11.79 -19.37 16.49
CA LEU A 196 -12.71 -18.22 16.37
C LEU A 196 -14.17 -18.63 16.19
N THR A 197 -14.44 -19.82 15.62
CA THR A 197 -15.80 -20.33 15.39
C THR A 197 -16.31 -21.23 16.50
N LYS A 198 -15.61 -21.31 17.63
CA LYS A 198 -16.02 -22.03 18.84
C LYS A 198 -16.58 -21.05 19.86
#